data_AF-A0A380EB73-F1
#
_entry.id   AF-A0A380EB73-F1
#
_cell.length_a   1.000
_cell.length_b   1.000
_cell.length_c   1.000
_cell.angle_alpha   90.00
_cell.angle_beta   90.00
_cell.angle_gamma   90.00
#
_symmetry.space_group_name_H-M   'P 1'
#
loop_
_entity.id
_entity.type
_entity.pdbx_description
1 polymer ?
#
loop_
_entity_poly.entity_id
_entity_poly.type
_entity_poly.pdbx_seq_one_letter_code
_entity_poly.pdbx_strand_id
1 'polypeptide(L)' 'MRIIQEICAITYDEAMALYQVSEHDVKVATVMGMCGISKEEATRRLLNNGDIVKRAIRDRQP' A
#
# COMPACT_ATOMS: atom_id res chain seq x y z
N MET A 1 -3.18 -6.30 -10.67
CA MET A 1 -3.62 -4.88 -10.73
C MET A 1 -5.01 -4.64 -10.21
N ARG A 2 -6.03 -5.41 -10.65
CA ARG A 2 -7.41 -5.26 -10.17
C ARG A 2 -7.56 -5.16 -8.65
N ILE A 3 -6.79 -5.96 -7.91
CA ILE A 3 -6.78 -5.96 -6.43
C ILE A 3 -6.47 -4.56 -5.86
N ILE A 4 -5.41 -3.90 -6.33
CA ILE A 4 -5.02 -2.56 -5.83
C ILE A 4 -6.06 -1.52 -6.26
N GLN A 5 -6.58 -1.61 -7.50
CA GLN A 5 -7.64 -0.72 -7.97
C GLN A 5 -8.91 -0.82 -7.13
N GLU A 6 -9.35 -2.04 -6.84
CA GLU A 6 -10.58 -2.31 -6.09
C GLU A 6 -10.44 -1.88 -4.63
N ILE A 7 -9.29 -2.16 -3.99
CA ILE A 7 -9.06 -1.78 -2.59
C ILE A 7 -8.91 -0.26 -2.45
N CYS A 8 -8.11 0.36 -3.32
CA CYS A 8 -7.82 1.79 -3.22
C CYS A 8 -8.86 2.67 -3.94
N ALA A 9 -9.82 2.07 -4.65
CA ALA A 9 -10.82 2.76 -5.48
C ALA A 9 -10.18 3.77 -6.48
N ILE A 10 -9.15 3.33 -7.20
CA ILE A 10 -8.35 4.14 -8.13
C ILE A 10 -8.36 3.57 -9.56
N THR A 11 -7.88 4.36 -10.51
CA THR A 11 -7.74 3.95 -11.91
C THR A 11 -6.66 2.88 -12.11
N TYR A 12 -6.66 2.26 -13.28
CA TYR A 12 -5.67 1.23 -13.62
C TYR A 12 -4.25 1.79 -13.66
N ASP A 13 -4.11 2.98 -14.22
CA ASP A 13 -2.81 3.64 -14.37
C ASP A 13 -2.24 4.03 -12.99
N GLU A 14 -3.07 4.53 -12.08
CA GLU A 14 -2.66 4.81 -10.70
C GLU A 14 -2.27 3.54 -9.94
N ALA A 15 -3.04 2.46 -10.09
CA ALA A 15 -2.69 1.17 -9.48
C ALA A 15 -1.42 0.56 -10.07
N MET A 16 -1.18 0.73 -11.38
CA MET A 16 0.04 0.31 -12.06
C MET A 16 1.25 1.11 -11.56
N ALA A 17 1.11 2.42 -11.41
CA ALA A 17 2.16 3.28 -10.87
C ALA A 17 2.51 2.86 -9.43
N LEU A 18 1.51 2.66 -8.56
CA LEU A 18 1.75 2.19 -7.19
C LEU A 18 2.48 0.85 -7.16
N TYR A 19 2.09 -0.10 -7.99
CA TYR A 19 2.72 -1.41 -8.08
C TYR A 19 4.15 -1.37 -8.63
N GLN A 20 4.46 -0.44 -9.54
CA GLN A 20 5.83 -0.24 -10.02
C GLN A 20 6.71 0.40 -8.94
N VAL A 21 6.22 1.46 -8.29
CA VAL A 21 6.94 2.14 -7.21
C VAL A 21 7.16 1.21 -6.03
N SER A 22 6.22 0.30 -5.74
CA SER A 22 6.34 -0.69 -4.67
C SER A 22 7.22 -1.90 -5.03
N GLU A 23 7.97 -1.86 -6.14
CA GLU A 23 8.80 -2.99 -6.60
C GLU A 23 7.99 -4.29 -6.74
N HIS A 24 6.75 -4.15 -7.23
CA HIS A 24 5.81 -5.24 -7.43
C HIS A 24 5.26 -5.88 -6.15
N ASP A 25 5.46 -5.28 -4.98
CA ASP A 25 4.82 -5.71 -3.74
C ASP A 25 3.39 -5.15 -3.63
N VAL A 26 2.41 -6.06 -3.69
CA VAL A 26 0.97 -5.72 -3.61
C VAL A 26 0.58 -5.16 -2.25
N LYS A 27 1.16 -5.66 -1.15
CA LYS A 27 0.83 -5.20 0.20
C LYS A 27 1.36 -3.79 0.41
N VAL A 28 2.60 -3.54 0.00
CA VAL A 28 3.22 -2.22 0.06
C VAL A 28 2.42 -1.23 -0.80
N ALA A 29 2.11 -1.58 -2.07
CA ALA A 29 1.28 -0.73 -2.94
C ALA A 29 -0.10 -0.41 -2.34
N THR A 30 -0.74 -1.40 -1.71
CA THR A 30 -2.04 -1.21 -1.06
C THR A 30 -1.94 -0.25 0.13
N VAL A 31 -0.92 -0.41 0.97
CA VAL A 31 -0.70 0.48 2.12
C VAL A 31 -0.32 1.89 1.66
N MET A 32 0.51 2.02 0.64
CA MET A 32 0.83 3.32 0.02
C MET A 32 -0.44 4.02 -0.50
N GLY A 33 -1.26 3.32 -1.29
CA GLY A 33 -2.47 3.88 -1.87
C GLY A 33 -3.53 4.25 -0.84
N MET A 34 -3.74 3.41 0.19
CA MET A 34 -4.74 3.66 1.22
C MET A 34 -4.33 4.75 2.22
N CYS A 35 -3.03 4.93 2.46
CA CYS A 35 -2.53 5.86 3.47
C CYS A 35 -1.89 7.14 2.89
N GLY A 36 -1.62 7.19 1.58
CA GLY A 36 -0.94 8.31 0.93
C GLY A 36 0.50 8.52 1.42
N ILE A 37 1.24 7.43 1.66
CA ILE A 37 2.59 7.44 2.24
C ILE A 37 3.64 6.87 1.27
N SER A 38 4.92 7.11 1.55
CA SER A 38 6.02 6.58 0.73
C SER A 38 6.14 5.06 0.84
N LYS A 39 6.88 4.46 -0.10
CA LYS A 39 7.22 3.04 -0.10
C LYS A 39 7.92 2.63 1.20
N GLU A 40 8.92 3.41 1.63
CA GLU A 40 9.72 3.14 2.82
C GLU A 40 8.84 3.11 4.07
N GLU A 41 7.93 4.06 4.19
CA GLU A 41 7.01 4.15 5.32
C GLU A 41 5.95 3.04 5.28
N ALA A 42 5.42 2.70 4.10
CA ALA A 42 4.50 1.58 3.92
C ALA A 42 5.13 0.24 4.30
N THR A 43 6.37 -0.01 3.85
CA THR A 43 7.15 -1.20 4.20
C THR A 43 7.40 -1.27 5.71
N ARG A 44 7.81 -0.16 6.33
CA ARG A 44 8.03 -0.08 7.78
C ARG A 44 6.75 -0.38 8.57
N ARG A 45 5.61 0.20 8.17
CA ARG A 45 4.31 -0.08 8.81
C ARG A 45 3.89 -1.53 8.66
N LEU A 46 4.09 -2.13 7.49
CA LEU A 46 3.81 -3.56 7.30
C LEU A 46 4.65 -4.42 8.24
N LEU A 47 5.96 -4.21 8.29
CA LEU A 47 6.86 -4.95 9.19
C LEU A 47 6.43 -4.81 10.66
N ASN A 48 6.16 -3.60 11.12
CA ASN A 48 5.73 -3.33 12.50
C ASN A 48 4.37 -3.94 12.87
N ASN A 49 3.53 -4.22 11.86
CA ASN A 49 2.20 -4.76 12.05
C ASN A 49 2.09 -6.26 11.70
N GLY A 50 3.23 -6.96 11.59
CA GLY A 50 3.29 -8.39 11.30
C GLY A 50 2.91 -8.74 9.87
N ASP A 51 3.19 -7.84 8.93
CA ASP A 51 2.91 -7.95 7.50
C ASP A 51 1.40 -8.13 7.17
N ILE A 52 0.55 -7.58 8.04
CA ILE A 52 -0.92 -7.58 7.91
C ILE A 52 -1.39 -6.19 7.44
N VAL A 53 -1.83 -6.10 6.18
CA VAL A 53 -2.32 -4.85 5.56
C VAL A 53 -3.38 -4.15 6.40
N LYS A 54 -4.39 -4.89 6.89
CA LYS A 54 -5.50 -4.33 7.69
C LYS A 54 -5.02 -3.62 8.97
N ARG A 55 -3.91 -4.08 9.56
CA ARG A 55 -3.30 -3.46 10.73
C ARG A 55 -2.46 -2.25 10.30
N ALA A 56 -1.62 -2.42 9.29
CA ALA A 56 -0.77 -1.36 8.76
C ALA A 56 -1.53 -0.12 8.27
N ILE A 57 -2.70 -0.27 7.64
CA ILE A 57 -3.53 0.88 7.20
C ILE A 57 -4.26 1.58 8.35
N ARG A 58 -4.44 0.89 9.49
CA ARG A 58 -5.05 1.46 10.70
C ARG A 58 -4.02 2.13 11.60
N ASP A 59 -2.76 1.77 11.43
CA ASP A 59 -1.63 2.33 12.15
C ASP A 59 -1.39 3.76 11.66
N ARG A 60 -2.14 4.70 12.23
CA ARG A 60 -1.92 6.14 12.09
C ARG A 60 -0.80 6.52 13.06
N GLN A 61 0.41 6.10 12.76
CA GLN A 61 1.57 6.63 13.48
C GLN A 61 1.62 8.14 13.24
N PRO A 62 1.79 8.94 14.31
CA PRO A 62 1.79 10.40 14.24
C PRO A 62 2.97 10.96 13.45
#